data_AF-A0A952PK61-F1
#
_entry.id   AF-A0A952PK61-F1
#
_cell.length_a   1.000
_cell.length_b   1.000
_cell.length_c   1.000
_cell.angle_alpha   90.00
_cell.angle_beta   90.00
_cell.angle_gamma   90.00
#
_symmetry.space_group_name_H-M   'P 1'
#
loop_
_entity.id
_entity.type
_entity.pdbx_description
1 polymer ?
#
loop_
_entity_poly.entity_id
_entity_poly.type
_entity_poly.pdbx_seq_one_letter_code
_entity_poly.pdbx_strand_id
1 'polypeptide(L)'
;MQADKKGVSLNAHLLRVLEIHLMNSGFGPTSLTSPSGRLFQIRCEPYLDNIDETTWAFFIDEPKYEKERAYYLIGIGRTILRDWNVKDKATVSKEVGLALLAYYNRIGMEIDRLVWNQYPGPDNDGRRVLQVSEVPETLEEFFDLLMTEKWSDKFVSQDEKSQDLRRGRQEAALYR
;
A
#
# COMPACT_ATOMS: atom_id res chain seq x y z
N MET A 1 2.99 10.22 41.77
CA MET A 1 3.45 9.55 40.54
C MET A 1 2.60 8.29 40.34
N GLN A 2 2.25 7.96 39.10
CA GLN A 2 1.40 6.84 38.63
C GLN A 2 -0.12 7.08 38.54
N ALA A 3 -0.55 8.05 37.72
CA ALA A 3 -1.93 8.08 37.21
C ALA A 3 -2.07 8.19 35.67
N ASP A 4 -0.99 8.37 34.90
CA ASP A 4 -1.09 8.67 33.46
C ASP A 4 -0.58 7.57 32.50
N LYS A 5 -0.77 6.28 32.83
CA LYS A 5 -0.38 5.16 31.92
C LYS A 5 -1.54 4.34 31.35
N LYS A 6 -2.81 4.71 31.61
CA LYS A 6 -3.98 3.93 31.13
C LYS A 6 -4.81 4.59 30.02
N GLY A 7 -4.60 5.88 29.73
CA GLY A 7 -5.36 6.63 28.72
C GLY A 7 -5.07 6.27 27.26
N VAL A 8 -3.96 5.58 27.00
CA VAL A 8 -3.56 5.12 25.65
C VAL A 8 -4.31 3.83 25.24
N SER A 9 -5.08 3.20 26.14
CA SER A 9 -5.49 1.80 25.97
C SER A 9 -6.86 1.54 25.33
N LEU A 10 -7.81 2.49 25.30
CA LEU A 10 -9.15 2.21 24.74
C LEU A 10 -9.30 2.67 23.29
N ASN A 11 -8.87 3.89 22.97
CA ASN A 11 -8.98 4.43 21.60
C ASN A 11 -8.06 3.70 20.62
N ALA A 12 -6.82 3.37 21.03
CA ALA A 12 -5.92 2.57 20.21
C ALA A 12 -6.43 1.13 20.02
N HIS A 13 -7.12 0.58 21.03
CA HIS A 13 -7.71 -0.75 20.94
C HIS A 13 -8.98 -0.75 20.09
N LEU A 14 -9.84 0.27 20.20
CA LEU A 14 -10.99 0.47 19.31
C LEU A 14 -10.56 0.69 17.86
N LEU A 15 -9.54 1.52 17.62
CA LEU A 15 -8.97 1.71 16.29
C LEU A 15 -8.41 0.40 15.74
N ARG A 16 -7.65 -0.36 16.55
CA ARG A 16 -7.12 -1.66 16.14
C ARG A 16 -8.21 -2.70 15.91
N VAL A 17 -9.27 -2.71 16.70
CA VAL A 17 -10.44 -3.60 16.50
C VAL A 17 -11.20 -3.21 15.24
N LEU A 18 -11.42 -1.91 14.99
CA LEU A 18 -12.02 -1.41 13.76
C LEU A 18 -11.16 -1.70 12.53
N GLU A 19 -9.84 -1.54 12.65
CA GLU A 19 -8.87 -1.83 11.60
C GLU A 19 -8.81 -3.33 11.30
N ILE A 20 -8.80 -4.19 12.33
CA ILE A 20 -8.95 -5.65 12.17
C ILE A 20 -10.32 -5.99 11.57
N HIS A 21 -11.39 -5.29 11.92
CA HIS A 21 -12.73 -5.53 11.37
C HIS A 21 -12.82 -5.12 9.90
N LEU A 22 -12.19 -4.01 9.53
CA LEU A 22 -12.10 -3.51 8.14
C LEU A 22 -11.22 -4.43 7.29
N MET A 23 -10.09 -4.88 7.85
CA MET A 23 -9.23 -5.91 7.25
C MET A 23 -9.99 -7.24 7.05
N ASN A 24 -10.78 -7.68 8.03
CA ASN A 24 -11.64 -8.87 7.93
C ASN A 24 -12.83 -8.66 6.97
N SER A 25 -13.14 -7.42 6.59
CA SER A 25 -14.20 -7.07 5.64
C SER A 25 -13.68 -6.92 4.20
N GLY A 26 -12.41 -7.23 3.94
CA GLY A 26 -11.80 -7.15 2.60
C GLY A 26 -11.39 -5.75 2.16
N PHE A 27 -11.36 -4.77 3.08
CA PHE A 27 -10.92 -3.41 2.81
C PHE A 27 -9.58 -3.13 3.48
N GLY A 28 -8.59 -2.70 2.69
CA GLY A 28 -7.26 -2.37 3.21
C GLY A 28 -7.29 -1.06 4.01
N PRO A 29 -6.49 -0.92 5.07
CA PRO A 29 -6.49 0.30 5.86
C PRO A 29 -5.88 1.47 5.04
N THR A 30 -6.51 2.64 5.10
CA THR A 30 -5.96 3.89 4.52
C THR A 30 -5.04 4.61 5.50
N SER A 31 -4.64 3.95 6.58
CA SER A 31 -3.62 4.40 7.53
C SER A 31 -2.72 3.23 7.88
N LEU A 32 -1.41 3.45 7.91
CA LEU A 32 -0.43 2.42 8.25
C LEU A 32 0.59 2.97 9.25
N THR A 33 0.96 2.17 10.24
CA THR A 33 2.14 2.44 11.06
C THR A 33 3.30 1.63 10.51
N SER A 34 4.34 2.33 10.08
CA SER A 34 5.56 1.73 9.53
C SER A 34 6.36 0.94 10.57
N PRO A 35 7.27 0.05 10.12
CA PRO A 35 8.20 -0.64 11.01
C PRO A 35 9.03 0.31 11.89
N SER A 36 9.40 1.49 11.36
CA SER A 36 10.08 2.56 12.11
C SER A 36 9.19 3.34 13.08
N GLY A 37 7.89 3.02 13.15
CA GLY A 37 6.92 3.66 14.05
C GLY A 37 6.33 4.96 13.53
N ARG A 38 6.61 5.34 12.27
CA ARG A 38 5.99 6.52 11.62
C ARG A 38 4.58 6.18 11.16
N LEU A 39 3.66 7.12 11.37
CA LEU A 39 2.28 7.01 10.91
C LEU A 39 2.15 7.60 9.50
N PHE A 40 1.53 6.84 8.62
CA PHE A 40 1.20 7.24 7.27
C PHE A 40 -0.31 7.20 7.02
N GLN A 41 -0.78 8.11 6.18
CA GLN A 41 -2.12 8.11 5.60
C GLN A 41 -2.01 7.88 4.10
N ILE A 42 -2.93 7.09 3.55
CA ILE A 42 -2.96 6.72 2.14
C ILE A 42 -4.18 7.37 1.49
N ARG A 43 -3.94 8.32 0.58
CA ARG A 43 -4.99 8.82 -0.32
C ARG A 43 -4.94 8.02 -1.61
N CYS A 44 -6.12 7.71 -2.14
CA CYS A 44 -6.27 6.91 -3.36
C CYS A 44 -7.03 7.71 -4.41
N GLU A 45 -6.52 7.76 -5.64
CA GLU A 45 -7.20 8.39 -6.78
C GLU A 45 -7.21 7.44 -7.98
N PRO A 46 -8.32 7.38 -8.76
CA PRO A 46 -8.32 6.63 -10.01
C PRO A 46 -7.24 7.20 -10.95
N TYR A 47 -6.45 6.33 -11.57
CA TYR A 47 -5.39 6.75 -12.49
C TYR A 47 -5.68 6.34 -13.94
N LEU A 48 -5.91 5.05 -14.16
CA LEU A 48 -6.12 4.48 -15.49
C LEU A 48 -7.11 3.32 -15.40
N ASP A 49 -8.09 3.27 -16.30
CA ASP A 49 -8.91 2.08 -16.53
C ASP A 49 -9.02 1.87 -18.04
N ASN A 50 -8.39 0.83 -18.56
CA ASN A 50 -8.40 0.52 -19.99
C ASN A 50 -8.65 -0.99 -20.23
N ILE A 51 -8.38 -1.44 -21.45
CA ILE A 51 -8.58 -2.83 -21.86
C ILE A 51 -7.53 -3.78 -21.29
N ASP A 52 -6.38 -3.27 -20.85
CA ASP A 52 -5.22 -4.05 -20.41
C ASP A 52 -5.11 -4.09 -18.88
N GLU A 53 -5.40 -2.99 -18.20
CA GLU A 53 -5.28 -2.86 -16.74
C GLU A 53 -6.29 -1.89 -16.12
N THR A 54 -6.50 -2.05 -14.83
CA THR A 54 -7.13 -1.04 -13.96
C THR A 54 -6.13 -0.65 -12.88
N THR A 55 -5.79 0.64 -12.81
CA THR A 55 -4.68 1.18 -12.01
C THR A 55 -5.15 2.36 -11.17
N TRP A 56 -4.71 2.37 -9.92
CA TRP A 56 -4.95 3.44 -8.95
C TRP A 56 -3.64 4.11 -8.54
N ALA A 57 -3.73 5.41 -8.25
CA ALA A 57 -2.68 6.17 -7.62
C ALA A 57 -2.83 6.14 -6.10
N PHE A 58 -1.74 5.91 -5.39
CA PHE A 58 -1.64 5.84 -3.94
C PHE A 58 -0.61 6.87 -3.47
N PHE A 59 -1.09 7.88 -2.74
CA PHE A 59 -0.26 8.92 -2.15
C PHE A 59 -0.03 8.58 -0.69
N ILE A 60 1.24 8.48 -0.29
CA ILE A 60 1.66 8.14 1.07
C ILE A 60 2.03 9.43 1.78
N ASP A 61 1.10 9.92 2.60
CA ASP A 61 1.26 11.15 3.38
C ASP A 61 1.72 10.83 4.80
N GLU A 62 2.66 11.61 5.34
CA GLU A 62 3.06 11.57 6.75
C GLU A 62 2.42 12.76 7.48
N PRO A 63 1.30 12.55 8.21
CA PRO A 63 0.49 13.66 8.73
C PRO A 63 1.25 14.58 9.68
N LYS A 64 2.19 14.00 10.44
CA LYS A 64 3.04 14.75 11.38
C LYS A 64 3.78 15.92 10.71
N TYR A 65 4.12 15.78 9.44
CA TYR A 65 4.84 16.79 8.68
C TYR A 65 4.00 17.40 7.55
N GLU A 66 2.71 17.04 7.44
CA GLU A 66 1.81 17.47 6.37
C GLU A 66 2.43 17.28 4.97
N LYS A 67 3.12 16.14 4.77
CA LYS A 67 3.93 15.90 3.56
C LYS A 67 3.64 14.56 2.93
N GLU A 68 3.44 14.61 1.61
CA GLU A 68 3.56 13.44 0.74
C GLU A 68 5.01 12.96 0.71
N ARG A 69 5.22 11.69 1.04
CA ARG A 69 6.52 11.00 1.10
C ARG A 69 6.74 10.06 -0.07
N ALA A 70 5.65 9.52 -0.63
CA ALA A 70 5.70 8.68 -1.82
C ALA A 70 4.38 8.74 -2.61
N TYR A 71 4.50 8.38 -3.88
CA TYR A 71 3.48 8.27 -4.89
C TYR A 71 3.68 6.98 -5.67
N TYR A 72 2.64 6.16 -5.68
CA TYR A 72 2.67 4.84 -6.29
C TYR A 72 1.48 4.62 -7.21
N LEU A 73 1.71 3.87 -8.28
CA LEU A 73 0.74 3.39 -9.23
C LEU A 73 0.66 1.88 -9.09
N ILE A 74 -0.46 1.38 -8.57
CA ILE A 74 -0.69 -0.06 -8.44
C ILE A 74 -1.86 -0.44 -9.34
N GLY A 75 -1.59 -1.34 -10.28
CA GLY A 75 -2.53 -1.83 -11.27
C GLY A 75 -2.75 -3.34 -11.20
N ILE A 76 -3.86 -3.76 -11.80
CA ILE A 76 -4.20 -5.17 -11.98
C ILE A 76 -4.52 -5.39 -13.46
N GLY A 77 -3.89 -6.40 -14.06
CA GLY A 77 -4.22 -6.80 -15.42
C GLY A 77 -5.70 -7.18 -15.56
N ARG A 78 -6.35 -6.71 -16.64
CA ARG A 78 -7.77 -6.97 -16.90
C ARG A 78 -8.14 -8.44 -16.96
N THR A 79 -7.21 -9.27 -17.41
CA THR A 79 -7.35 -10.73 -17.45
C THR A 79 -7.61 -11.29 -16.05
N ILE A 80 -6.84 -10.85 -15.04
CA ILE A 80 -7.04 -11.28 -13.64
C ILE A 80 -8.45 -10.90 -13.16
N LEU A 81 -8.83 -9.63 -13.35
CA LEU A 81 -10.14 -9.14 -12.88
C LEU A 81 -11.31 -9.88 -13.55
N ARG A 82 -11.12 -10.31 -14.81
CA ARG A 82 -12.09 -11.14 -15.52
C ARG A 82 -12.12 -12.56 -14.96
N ASP A 83 -10.95 -13.16 -14.72
CA ASP A 83 -10.83 -14.54 -14.26
C ASP A 83 -11.37 -14.68 -12.81
N TRP A 84 -11.16 -13.67 -11.96
CA TRP A 84 -11.80 -13.52 -10.64
C TRP A 84 -13.29 -13.14 -10.70
N ASN A 85 -13.88 -13.01 -11.89
CA ASN A 85 -15.28 -12.65 -12.11
C ASN A 85 -15.70 -11.35 -11.38
N VAL A 86 -14.81 -10.35 -11.35
CA VAL A 86 -15.04 -9.08 -10.65
C VAL A 86 -15.99 -8.18 -11.45
N LYS A 87 -17.09 -7.75 -10.80
CA LYS A 87 -18.04 -6.78 -11.36
C LYS A 87 -17.57 -5.34 -11.20
N ASP A 88 -17.23 -4.96 -9.97
CA ASP A 88 -16.68 -3.63 -9.67
C ASP A 88 -15.15 -3.65 -9.67
N LYS A 89 -14.60 -3.55 -10.87
CA LYS A 89 -13.16 -3.61 -11.13
C LYS A 89 -12.39 -2.47 -10.48
N ALA A 90 -12.98 -1.28 -10.43
CA ALA A 90 -12.31 -0.10 -9.88
C ALA A 90 -12.11 -0.25 -8.37
N THR A 91 -13.18 -0.61 -7.65
CA THR A 91 -13.10 -0.83 -6.19
C THR A 91 -12.16 -1.98 -5.86
N VAL A 92 -12.27 -3.13 -6.52
CA VAL A 92 -11.37 -4.27 -6.24
C VAL A 92 -9.91 -3.91 -6.51
N SER A 93 -9.62 -3.17 -7.59
CA SER A 93 -8.24 -2.77 -7.90
C SER A 93 -7.64 -1.85 -6.83
N LYS A 94 -8.46 -0.93 -6.30
CA LYS A 94 -8.06 -0.08 -5.18
C LYS A 94 -7.75 -0.91 -3.93
N GLU A 95 -8.64 -1.82 -3.56
CA GLU A 95 -8.50 -2.61 -2.32
C GLU A 95 -7.33 -3.59 -2.37
N VAL A 96 -7.07 -4.20 -3.53
CA VAL A 96 -5.86 -4.99 -3.75
C VAL A 96 -4.59 -4.13 -3.60
N GLY A 97 -4.59 -2.90 -4.14
CA GLY A 97 -3.46 -1.99 -3.95
C GLY A 97 -3.21 -1.63 -2.49
N LEU A 98 -4.26 -1.36 -1.71
CA LEU A 98 -4.16 -1.15 -0.26
C LEU A 98 -3.65 -2.40 0.46
N ALA A 99 -4.15 -3.58 0.10
CA ALA A 99 -3.72 -4.85 0.70
C ALA A 99 -2.24 -5.15 0.41
N LEU A 100 -1.75 -4.83 -0.79
CA LEU A 100 -0.32 -4.95 -1.12
C LEU A 100 0.55 -4.02 -0.28
N LEU A 101 0.17 -2.75 -0.15
CA LEU A 101 0.90 -1.79 0.70
C LEU A 101 0.91 -2.25 2.17
N ALA A 102 -0.22 -2.74 2.67
CA ALA A 102 -0.32 -3.32 4.01
C ALA A 102 0.54 -4.58 4.18
N TYR A 103 0.58 -5.45 3.16
CA TYR A 103 1.45 -6.63 3.12
C TYR A 103 2.92 -6.22 3.22
N TYR A 104 3.39 -5.29 2.38
CA TYR A 104 4.78 -4.81 2.40
C TYR A 104 5.16 -4.24 3.78
N ASN A 105 4.27 -3.43 4.34
CA ASN A 105 4.43 -2.89 5.69
C ASN A 105 4.56 -4.01 6.74
N ARG A 106 3.69 -5.02 6.67
CA ARG A 106 3.64 -6.14 7.61
C ARG A 106 4.90 -7.01 7.55
N ILE A 107 5.50 -7.20 6.37
CA ILE A 107 6.76 -7.93 6.20
C ILE A 107 8.00 -7.07 6.52
N GLY A 108 7.82 -5.87 7.05
CA GLY A 108 8.91 -5.03 7.56
C GLY A 108 9.48 -4.03 6.55
N MET A 109 8.79 -3.77 5.44
CA MET A 109 9.21 -2.74 4.49
C MET A 109 8.63 -1.36 4.86
N GLU A 110 9.46 -0.33 4.74
CA GLU A 110 9.08 1.07 4.84
C GLU A 110 8.32 1.49 3.58
N ILE A 111 7.03 1.74 3.73
CA ILE A 111 6.15 2.02 2.59
C ILE A 111 6.53 3.27 1.83
N ASP A 112 7.25 4.25 2.39
CA ASP A 112 7.71 5.44 1.66
C ASP A 112 9.03 5.22 0.91
N ARG A 113 9.64 4.03 1.02
CA ARG A 113 10.94 3.67 0.42
C ARG A 113 10.85 2.53 -0.57
N LEU A 114 9.65 2.12 -0.96
CA LEU A 114 9.46 1.06 -1.95
C LEU A 114 9.99 1.52 -3.31
N VAL A 115 10.56 0.57 -4.04
CA VAL A 115 11.01 0.71 -5.42
C VAL A 115 10.51 -0.48 -6.21
N TRP A 116 9.78 -0.23 -7.28
CA TRP A 116 9.40 -1.28 -8.23
C TRP A 116 10.28 -1.30 -9.46
N ASN A 117 10.70 -2.50 -9.81
CA ASN A 117 11.61 -2.76 -10.94
C ASN A 117 10.90 -3.45 -12.11
N GLN A 118 9.56 -3.48 -12.12
CA GLN A 118 8.79 -4.16 -13.16
C GLN A 118 8.92 -3.47 -14.52
N TYR A 119 8.93 -2.14 -14.54
CA TYR A 119 9.04 -1.34 -15.75
C TYR A 119 10.33 -0.51 -15.69
N PRO A 120 11.32 -0.75 -16.56
CA PRO A 120 12.54 0.06 -16.57
C PRO A 120 12.23 1.48 -17.04
N GLY A 121 12.83 2.48 -16.38
CA GLY A 121 12.76 3.89 -16.77
C GLY A 121 12.75 4.84 -15.58
N PRO A 122 13.24 6.09 -15.75
CA PRO A 122 13.37 7.05 -14.66
C PRO A 122 12.03 7.47 -14.04
N ASP A 123 10.93 7.39 -14.79
CA ASP A 123 9.60 7.80 -14.34
C ASP A 123 8.75 6.66 -13.75
N ASN A 124 9.27 5.43 -13.78
CA ASN A 124 8.51 4.20 -13.51
C ASN A 124 8.82 3.55 -12.16
N ASP A 125 9.69 4.16 -11.34
CA ASP A 125 10.08 3.63 -10.02
C ASP A 125 8.91 3.47 -9.03
N GLY A 126 7.76 4.08 -9.34
CA GLY A 126 6.52 4.00 -8.60
C GLY A 126 5.42 3.15 -9.25
N ARG A 127 5.67 2.39 -10.33
CA ARG A 127 4.61 1.63 -11.02
C ARG A 127 4.74 0.11 -10.87
N ARG A 128 3.64 -0.51 -10.43
CA ARG A 128 3.48 -1.96 -10.28
C ARG A 128 2.15 -2.41 -10.84
N VAL A 129 2.13 -3.39 -11.74
CA VAL A 129 0.92 -3.98 -12.33
C VAL A 129 0.94 -5.48 -12.16
N LEU A 130 0.01 -6.04 -11.38
CA LEU A 130 -0.11 -7.47 -11.16
C LEU A 130 -0.46 -8.20 -12.47
N GLN A 131 0.28 -9.27 -12.75
CA GLN A 131 0.08 -10.15 -13.90
C GLN A 131 -0.47 -11.51 -13.46
N VAL A 132 -1.17 -12.21 -14.37
CA VAL A 132 -1.87 -13.48 -14.09
C VAL A 132 -0.95 -14.52 -13.45
N SER A 133 0.31 -14.58 -13.87
CA SER A 133 1.30 -15.52 -13.33
C SER A 133 1.73 -15.27 -11.88
N GLU A 134 1.30 -14.16 -11.27
CA GLU A 134 1.76 -13.69 -9.95
C GLU A 134 0.70 -13.84 -8.85
N VAL A 135 -0.53 -14.17 -9.23
CA VAL A 135 -1.70 -14.22 -8.36
C VAL A 135 -2.39 -15.58 -8.47
N PRO A 136 -3.10 -16.03 -7.42
CA PRO A 136 -3.89 -17.26 -7.48
C PRO A 136 -5.16 -17.10 -8.34
N GLU A 137 -5.88 -18.21 -8.50
CA GLU A 137 -7.05 -18.30 -9.38
C GLU A 137 -8.26 -17.50 -8.87
N THR A 138 -8.29 -17.15 -7.58
CA THR A 138 -9.37 -16.39 -6.96
C THR A 138 -8.87 -15.17 -6.17
N LEU A 139 -9.74 -14.17 -6.01
CA LEU A 139 -9.44 -12.97 -5.24
C LEU A 139 -9.29 -13.29 -3.74
N GLU A 140 -10.14 -14.19 -3.22
CA GLU A 140 -10.13 -14.61 -1.82
C GLU A 140 -8.80 -15.31 -1.47
N GLU A 141 -8.35 -16.25 -2.29
CA GLU A 141 -7.05 -16.91 -2.11
C GLU A 141 -5.90 -15.90 -2.15
N PHE A 142 -6.03 -14.85 -2.96
CA PHE A 142 -5.00 -13.81 -3.03
C PHE A 142 -4.92 -13.02 -1.73
N PHE A 143 -6.05 -12.59 -1.17
CA PHE A 143 -6.07 -11.92 0.13
C PHE A 143 -5.57 -12.84 1.25
N ASP A 144 -5.99 -14.10 1.28
CA ASP A 144 -5.49 -15.08 2.26
C ASP A 144 -3.97 -15.24 2.16
N LEU A 145 -3.44 -15.33 0.94
CA LEU A 145 -2.01 -15.44 0.70
C LEU A 145 -1.26 -14.17 1.16
N LEU A 146 -1.82 -12.98 0.92
CA LEU A 146 -1.31 -11.69 1.42
C LEU A 146 -1.42 -11.53 2.93
N MET A 147 -2.24 -12.31 3.63
CA MET A 147 -2.26 -12.35 5.10
C MET A 147 -1.14 -13.22 5.68
N THR A 148 -0.57 -14.12 4.86
CA THR A 148 0.62 -14.90 5.21
C THR A 148 1.91 -14.20 4.78
N GLU A 149 3.07 -14.72 5.19
CA GLU A 149 4.38 -14.27 4.70
C GLU A 149 4.88 -15.08 3.48
N LYS A 150 4.00 -15.89 2.86
CA LYS A 150 4.39 -16.82 1.79
C LYS A 150 4.34 -16.24 0.40
N TRP A 151 3.54 -15.19 0.17
CA TRP A 151 3.63 -14.44 -1.08
C TRP A 151 4.98 -13.75 -1.18
N SER A 152 5.45 -13.48 -2.40
CA SER A 152 6.66 -12.71 -2.63
C SER A 152 6.52 -11.90 -3.91
N ASP A 153 6.79 -10.60 -3.86
CA ASP A 153 6.89 -9.78 -5.05
C ASP A 153 8.35 -9.71 -5.52
N LYS A 154 8.65 -10.35 -6.66
CA LYS A 154 10.01 -10.29 -7.24
C LYS A 154 10.39 -8.91 -7.79
N PHE A 155 9.40 -8.03 -7.97
CA PHE A 155 9.62 -6.69 -8.52
C PHE A 155 9.75 -5.62 -7.45
N VAL A 156 9.50 -5.93 -6.17
CA VAL A 156 9.63 -4.97 -5.08
C VAL A 156 11.03 -5.02 -4.48
N SER A 157 11.55 -3.86 -4.15
CA SER A 157 12.76 -3.68 -3.36
C SER A 157 12.61 -2.44 -2.48
N GLN A 158 13.56 -2.22 -1.58
CA GLN A 158 13.56 -1.06 -0.69
C GLN A 158 14.86 -0.27 -0.87
N ASP A 159 14.73 1.04 -0.97
CA ASP A 159 15.85 1.97 -0.98
C ASP A 159 16.17 2.48 0.44
N GLU A 160 17.34 3.08 0.62
CA GLU A 160 17.72 3.73 1.86
C GLU A 160 16.89 4.99 2.11
N LYS A 161 16.50 5.69 1.04
CA LYS A 161 15.79 6.99 1.09
C LYS A 161 14.33 6.87 0.67
N SER A 162 13.50 7.75 1.23
CA SER A 162 12.10 7.90 0.79
C SER A 162 12.02 8.40 -0.65
N GLN A 163 10.95 8.03 -1.35
CA GLN A 163 10.81 8.30 -2.78
C GLN A 163 10.83 9.80 -3.09
N ASP A 164 10.23 10.65 -2.25
CA ASP A 164 10.28 12.10 -2.40
C ASP A 164 11.73 12.64 -2.44
N LEU A 165 12.62 12.11 -1.61
CA LEU A 165 14.05 12.46 -1.63
C LEU A 165 14.75 11.92 -2.88
N ARG A 166 14.44 10.69 -3.29
CA ARG A 166 15.01 10.09 -4.50
C ARG A 166 14.64 10.89 -5.76
N ARG A 167 13.43 11.45 -5.79
CA ARG A 167 12.93 12.32 -6.87
C ARG A 167 13.39 13.78 -6.75
N GLY A 168 14.38 14.06 -5.90
CA GLY A 168 15.09 15.34 -5.87
C GLY A 168 14.49 16.40 -4.94
N ARG A 169 13.55 16.04 -4.05
CA ARG A 169 13.12 16.96 -2.99
C ARG A 169 14.29 17.16 -2.02
N GLN A 170 14.63 18.43 -1.75
CA GLN A 170 15.73 18.73 -0.83
C GLN A 170 15.40 18.22 0.58
N GLU A 171 16.36 17.53 1.20
CA GLU A 171 16.23 16.92 2.53
C GLU A 171 15.88 17.97 3.62
N ALA A 172 16.34 19.21 3.46
CA ALA A 172 15.97 20.34 4.32
C ALA A 172 14.47 20.69 4.29
N ALA A 173 13.75 20.31 3.23
CA ALA A 173 12.30 20.46 3.13
C ALA A 173 11.54 19.41 3.94
N LEU A 174 12.19 18.37 4.48
CA LEU A 174 11.54 17.36 5.32
C LEU A 174 11.20 17.87 6.73
N TYR A 175 12.00 18.80 7.26
CA TYR A 175 11.97 19.19 8.67
C TYR A 175 11.34 20.56 8.97
N ARG A 176 10.82 21.25 7.94
CA ARG A 176 10.06 22.50 8.11
C ARG A 176 8.59 22.26 8.36
#